data_AF-A0A7V2M8Q0-F1
#
_entry.id   AF-A0A7V2M8Q0-F1
#
_cell.length_a   1.000
_cell.length_b   1.000
_cell.length_c   1.000
_cell.angle_alpha   90.00
_cell.angle_beta   90.00
_cell.angle_gamma   90.00
#
_symmetry.space_group_name_H-M   'P 1'
#
loop_
_entity.id
_entity.type
_entity.pdbx_description
1 polymer ?
#
loop_
_entity_poly.entity_id
_entity_poly.type
_entity_poly.pdbx_seq_one_letter_code
_entity_poly.pdbx_strand_id
1 'polypeptide(L)'
;MSRTAPTPTSRDRLFRRVRIGGATKTELLSRLNNAHVQLNSSARALFADERFTTSAVASVVETVEISVRSLGFADGATLGQIVEQAAGAKLSPCPLELGPHLRLQYTDQPEGSAGQPSTEHRAPPGAITVASLPLDEDDDTPKGFYLRRVDGVLWLRGYRSWSGHIWSPDDAFVFLQRDAAV
;
A
#
# COMPACT_ATOMS: atom_id res chain seq x y z
N MET A 1 -32.05 -12.73 -7.89
CA MET A 1 -31.33 -12.09 -9.02
C MET A 1 -29.92 -11.77 -8.55
N SER A 2 -28.99 -12.71 -8.71
CA SER A 2 -27.59 -12.52 -8.33
C SER A 2 -26.88 -11.70 -9.40
N ARG A 3 -26.60 -10.43 -9.12
CA ARG A 3 -25.79 -9.59 -9.99
C ARG A 3 -24.32 -9.90 -9.69
N THR A 4 -23.69 -10.67 -10.55
CA THR A 4 -22.23 -10.84 -10.58
C THR A 4 -21.60 -9.47 -10.78
N ALA A 5 -20.75 -9.04 -9.85
CA ALA A 5 -19.99 -7.81 -10.00
C ALA A 5 -19.11 -7.91 -11.27
N PRO A 6 -19.00 -6.83 -12.07
CA PRO A 6 -18.14 -6.84 -13.25
C PRO A 6 -16.70 -7.14 -12.83
N THR A 7 -16.06 -8.10 -13.51
CA THR A 7 -14.64 -8.37 -13.32
C THR A 7 -13.83 -7.15 -13.78
N PRO A 8 -12.91 -6.61 -12.96
CA PRO A 8 -12.06 -5.49 -13.35
C PRO A 8 -11.39 -5.71 -14.70
N THR A 9 -11.66 -4.85 -15.67
CA THR A 9 -10.95 -4.84 -16.96
C THR A 9 -9.50 -4.37 -16.79
N SER A 10 -8.58 -4.93 -17.58
CA SER A 10 -7.12 -4.72 -17.55
C SER A 10 -6.63 -3.26 -17.63
N ARG A 11 -7.48 -2.29 -17.98
CA ARG A 11 -7.08 -0.89 -18.21
C ARG A 11 -6.87 -0.06 -16.93
N ASP A 12 -7.33 -0.55 -15.77
CA ASP A 12 -7.28 0.20 -14.51
C ASP A 12 -6.23 -0.34 -13.52
N ARG A 13 -5.29 -1.15 -14.02
CA ARG A 13 -4.22 -1.77 -13.23
C ARG A 13 -2.88 -1.22 -13.68
N LEU A 14 -2.09 -0.75 -12.72
CA LEU A 14 -0.70 -0.35 -12.97
C LEU A 14 0.23 -1.44 -12.42
N PHE A 15 1.02 -2.03 -13.32
CA PHE A 15 1.96 -3.08 -12.97
C PHE A 15 3.35 -2.49 -12.72
N ARG A 16 4.01 -2.93 -11.65
CA ARG A 16 5.40 -2.59 -11.35
C ARG A 16 6.17 -3.82 -10.92
N ARG A 17 7.45 -3.88 -11.28
CA ARG A 17 8.40 -4.85 -10.73
C ARG A 17 9.19 -4.16 -9.63
N VAL A 18 9.19 -4.74 -8.44
CA VAL A 18 9.81 -4.15 -7.26
C VAL A 18 10.82 -5.14 -6.70
N ARG A 19 12.08 -4.71 -6.54
CA ARG A 19 13.07 -5.51 -5.83
C ARG A 19 12.86 -5.36 -4.33
N ILE A 20 12.64 -6.47 -3.62
CA ILE A 20 12.47 -6.53 -2.16
C ILE A 20 13.54 -7.44 -1.53
N GLY A 21 13.71 -7.35 -0.21
CA GLY A 21 14.70 -8.12 0.55
C GLY A 21 16.15 -7.66 0.33
N GLY A 22 17.09 -8.35 0.97
CA GLY A 22 18.51 -8.02 0.93
C GLY A 22 18.88 -6.73 1.68
N ALA A 23 18.03 -6.31 2.61
CA ALA A 23 18.28 -5.17 3.48
C ALA A 23 17.55 -5.38 4.81
N THR A 24 18.25 -5.09 5.90
CA THR A 24 17.68 -5.01 7.25
C THR A 24 16.81 -3.76 7.40
N LYS A 25 15.97 -3.73 8.44
CA LYS A 25 15.20 -2.52 8.82
C LYS A 25 16.07 -1.28 8.98
N THR A 26 17.24 -1.41 9.61
CA THR A 26 18.19 -0.31 9.81
C THR A 26 18.74 0.20 8.48
N GLU A 27 19.14 -0.70 7.57
CA GLU A 27 19.62 -0.31 6.24
C GLU A 27 18.53 0.36 5.41
N LEU A 28 17.28 -0.12 5.49
CA LEU A 28 16.15 0.51 4.82
C LEU A 28 15.91 1.93 5.35
N LEU A 29 15.95 2.14 6.66
CA LEU A 29 15.83 3.47 7.27
C LEU A 29 16.95 4.40 6.80
N SER A 30 18.20 3.92 6.76
CA SER A 30 19.33 4.70 6.25
C SER A 30 19.17 5.06 4.77
N ARG A 31 18.72 4.11 3.93
CA ARG A 31 18.48 4.36 2.50
C ARG A 31 17.34 5.36 2.29
N LEU A 32 16.24 5.26 3.04
CA LEU A 32 15.12 6.20 2.98
C LEU A 32 15.58 7.63 3.36
N ASN A 33 16.36 7.75 4.43
CA ASN A 33 16.92 9.02 4.85
C ASN A 33 17.85 9.63 3.79
N ASN A 34 18.75 8.83 3.21
CA ASN A 34 19.66 9.27 2.14
C ASN A 34 18.92 9.67 0.86
N ALA A 35 17.75 9.07 0.60
CA ALA A 35 16.86 9.42 -0.50
C ALA A 35 15.93 10.61 -0.16
N HIS A 36 16.12 11.27 0.99
CA HIS A 36 15.28 12.37 1.48
C HIS A 36 13.80 12.02 1.61
N VAL A 37 13.48 10.74 1.83
CA VAL A 37 12.11 10.28 2.09
C VAL A 37 11.73 10.58 3.54
N GLN A 38 10.60 11.24 3.74
CA GLN A 38 10.08 11.54 5.05
C GLN A 38 9.21 10.41 5.63
N LEU A 39 9.32 10.22 6.94
CA LEU A 39 8.56 9.23 7.72
C LEU A 39 7.76 9.92 8.83
N ASN A 40 6.49 9.54 9.00
CA ASN A 40 5.70 9.95 10.17
C ASN A 40 5.97 9.03 11.38
N SER A 41 5.41 9.38 12.55
CA SER A 41 5.53 8.58 13.77
C SER A 41 5.02 7.15 13.60
N SER A 42 3.90 6.94 12.91
CA SER A 42 3.35 5.60 12.65
C SER A 42 4.28 4.74 11.78
N ALA A 43 4.95 5.31 10.77
CA ALA A 43 5.95 4.59 9.99
C ALA A 43 7.13 4.16 10.87
N ARG A 44 7.62 5.08 11.73
CA ARG A 44 8.71 4.77 12.67
C ARG A 44 8.31 3.68 13.67
N ALA A 45 7.06 3.70 14.15
CA ALA A 45 6.52 2.66 15.01
C ALA A 45 6.49 1.29 14.32
N LEU A 46 6.09 1.21 13.04
CA LEU A 46 6.18 -0.04 12.27
C LEU A 46 7.62 -0.55 12.19
N PHE A 47 8.59 0.31 11.88
CA PHE A 47 10.01 -0.07 11.85
C PHE A 47 10.53 -0.55 13.21
N ALA A 48 10.05 0.02 14.31
CA ALA A 48 10.43 -0.40 15.65
C ALA A 48 9.81 -1.75 16.07
N ASP A 49 8.68 -2.15 15.48
CA ASP A 49 7.98 -3.39 15.80
C ASP A 49 8.78 -4.62 15.35
N GLU A 50 9.01 -5.58 16.26
CA GLU A 50 9.77 -6.80 15.99
C GLU A 50 9.06 -7.74 15.00
N ARG A 51 7.75 -7.66 14.88
CA ARG A 51 6.94 -8.45 13.93
C ARG A 51 7.11 -7.95 12.50
N PHE A 52 7.57 -6.71 12.30
CA PHE A 52 8.04 -6.28 10.99
C PHE A 52 9.41 -6.91 10.71
N THR A 53 9.41 -7.93 9.86
CA THR A 53 10.59 -8.62 9.37
C THR A 53 10.92 -8.26 7.92
N THR A 54 12.17 -8.48 7.53
CA THR A 54 12.70 -8.26 6.18
C THR A 54 13.38 -9.52 5.68
N SER A 55 13.23 -9.85 4.41
CA SER A 55 13.94 -10.99 3.81
C SER A 55 15.43 -10.69 3.67
N ALA A 56 16.29 -11.62 4.09
CA ALA A 56 17.72 -11.54 3.81
C ALA A 56 18.04 -11.77 2.32
N VAL A 57 17.16 -12.48 1.60
CA VAL A 57 17.35 -12.81 0.18
C VAL A 57 16.58 -11.79 -0.66
N ALA A 58 17.31 -11.12 -1.55
CA ALA A 58 16.69 -10.20 -2.50
C ALA A 58 15.95 -10.95 -3.60
N SER A 59 14.75 -10.51 -3.93
CA SER A 59 13.93 -11.04 -5.02
C SER A 59 13.23 -9.89 -5.76
N VAL A 60 12.66 -10.19 -6.93
CA VAL A 60 11.80 -9.26 -7.66
C VAL A 60 10.38 -9.79 -7.59
N VAL A 61 9.46 -8.94 -7.16
CA VAL A 61 8.02 -9.24 -7.14
C VAL A 61 7.29 -8.37 -8.14
N GLU A 62 6.23 -8.91 -8.72
CA GLU A 62 5.28 -8.15 -9.52
C GLU A 62 4.17 -7.61 -8.63
N THR A 63 3.91 -6.31 -8.75
CA THR A 63 2.89 -5.62 -7.96
C THR A 63 1.85 -5.01 -8.86
N VAL A 64 0.60 -5.02 -8.41
CA VAL A 64 -0.54 -4.36 -9.07
C VAL A 64 -1.06 -3.25 -8.18
N GLU A 65 -1.01 -2.03 -8.68
CA GLU A 65 -1.76 -0.90 -8.15
C GLU A 65 -3.15 -0.87 -8.80
N ILE A 66 -4.19 -0.80 -7.97
CA ILE A 66 -5.61 -0.83 -8.37
C ILE A 66 -6.44 0.01 -7.38
N SER A 67 -7.46 0.71 -7.88
CA SER A 67 -8.38 1.44 -7.00
C SER A 67 -9.44 0.52 -6.37
N VAL A 68 -10.01 0.96 -5.24
CA VAL A 68 -11.13 0.28 -4.58
C VAL A 68 -12.33 0.12 -5.53
N ARG A 69 -12.62 1.15 -6.34
CA ARG A 69 -13.64 1.12 -7.39
C ARG A 69 -13.36 0.03 -8.42
N SER A 70 -12.14 -0.04 -8.91
CA SER A 70 -11.75 -1.03 -9.91
C SER A 70 -11.78 -2.45 -9.35
N LEU A 71 -11.64 -2.66 -8.04
CA LEU A 71 -11.90 -3.97 -7.41
C LEU A 71 -13.39 -4.36 -7.39
N GLY A 72 -14.30 -3.43 -7.69
CA GLY A 72 -15.75 -3.65 -7.76
C GLY A 72 -16.56 -2.90 -6.71
N PHE A 73 -15.92 -2.07 -5.88
CA PHE A 73 -16.57 -1.35 -4.79
C PHE A 73 -16.86 0.11 -5.15
N ALA A 74 -18.02 0.37 -5.75
CA ALA A 74 -18.41 1.71 -6.20
C ALA A 74 -18.60 2.73 -5.06
N ASP A 75 -18.94 2.25 -3.87
CA ASP A 75 -19.26 3.05 -2.66
C ASP A 75 -18.17 2.96 -1.58
N GLY A 76 -17.05 2.28 -1.86
CA GLY A 76 -15.99 2.02 -0.90
C GLY A 76 -16.11 0.66 -0.21
N ALA A 77 -15.09 0.30 0.56
CA ALA A 77 -15.01 -1.00 1.24
C ALA A 77 -14.06 -0.99 2.44
N THR A 78 -14.24 -1.93 3.36
CA THR A 78 -13.26 -2.16 4.44
C THR A 78 -12.01 -2.85 3.92
N LEU A 79 -10.89 -2.75 4.65
CA LEU A 79 -9.65 -3.46 4.28
C LEU A 79 -9.88 -4.96 4.11
N GLY A 80 -10.70 -5.58 4.97
CA GLY A 80 -11.05 -7.00 4.87
C GLY A 80 -11.75 -7.35 3.56
N GLN A 81 -12.78 -6.57 3.19
CA GLN A 81 -13.51 -6.75 1.93
C GLN A 81 -12.60 -6.56 0.70
N ILE A 82 -11.71 -5.57 0.76
CA ILE A 82 -10.76 -5.29 -0.31
C ILE A 82 -9.80 -6.47 -0.49
N VAL A 83 -9.23 -6.99 0.60
CA VAL A 83 -8.31 -8.15 0.57
C VAL A 83 -9.01 -9.41 0.06
N GLU A 84 -10.24 -9.66 0.51
CA GLU A 84 -11.05 -10.80 0.07
C GLU A 84 -11.35 -10.74 -1.43
N GLN A 85 -11.80 -9.58 -1.91
CA GLN A 85 -12.09 -9.36 -3.33
C GLN A 85 -10.82 -9.44 -4.20
N ALA A 86 -9.69 -8.93 -3.69
CA ALA A 86 -8.40 -9.00 -4.36
C ALA A 86 -7.94 -10.47 -4.56
N ALA A 87 -8.22 -11.36 -3.61
CA ALA A 87 -7.91 -12.78 -3.74
C ALA A 87 -8.60 -13.43 -4.95
N GLY A 88 -9.89 -13.12 -5.18
CA GLY A 88 -10.63 -13.55 -6.37
C GLY A 88 -10.06 -13.00 -7.68
N ALA A 89 -9.33 -11.89 -7.62
CA ALA A 89 -8.66 -11.24 -8.74
C ALA A 89 -7.20 -11.71 -8.97
N LYS A 90 -6.78 -12.81 -8.33
CA LYS A 90 -5.39 -13.34 -8.32
C LYS A 90 -4.37 -12.35 -7.75
N LEU A 91 -4.79 -11.55 -6.78
CA LEU A 91 -3.93 -10.65 -6.04
C LEU A 91 -3.77 -11.17 -4.61
N SER A 92 -2.62 -10.91 -3.98
CA SER A 92 -2.40 -11.27 -2.57
C SER A 92 -1.85 -10.09 -1.77
N PRO A 93 -2.08 -10.07 -0.45
CA PRO A 93 -1.44 -9.11 0.43
C PRO A 93 0.08 -9.10 0.28
N CYS A 94 0.65 -7.92 0.51
CA CYS A 94 2.07 -7.64 0.43
C CYS A 94 2.75 -7.88 1.79
N PRO A 95 4.02 -8.33 1.83
CA PRO A 95 4.82 -8.22 3.03
C PRO A 95 5.03 -6.73 3.38
N LEU A 96 5.14 -6.41 4.67
CA LEU A 96 5.35 -5.02 5.12
C LEU A 96 6.60 -4.37 4.51
N GLU A 97 7.65 -5.16 4.25
CA GLU A 97 8.89 -4.66 3.63
C GLU A 97 8.66 -4.11 2.21
N LEU A 98 7.56 -4.45 1.54
CA LEU A 98 7.26 -3.89 0.23
C LEU A 98 7.18 -2.36 0.28
N GLY A 99 6.61 -1.77 1.35
CA GLY A 99 6.46 -0.32 1.48
C GLY A 99 7.77 0.47 1.31
N PRO A 100 8.79 0.23 2.15
CA PRO A 100 10.07 0.92 2.02
C PRO A 100 10.79 0.60 0.71
N HIS A 101 10.76 -0.64 0.24
CA HIS A 101 11.38 -1.01 -1.03
C HIS A 101 10.71 -0.33 -2.24
N LEU A 102 9.37 -0.31 -2.28
CA LEU A 102 8.61 0.36 -3.32
C LEU A 102 8.89 1.86 -3.31
N ARG A 103 8.92 2.50 -2.14
CA ARG A 103 9.19 3.93 -2.05
C ARG A 103 10.57 4.31 -2.57
N LEU A 104 11.59 3.52 -2.27
CA LEU A 104 12.96 3.75 -2.74
C LEU A 104 13.11 3.59 -4.25
N GLN A 105 12.26 2.79 -4.89
CA GLN A 105 12.30 2.53 -6.33
C GLN A 105 11.32 3.38 -7.14
N TYR A 106 10.22 3.80 -6.53
CA TYR A 106 9.25 4.69 -7.15
C TYR A 106 9.53 6.12 -6.66
N THR A 107 10.28 6.91 -7.42
CA THR A 107 10.69 8.27 -7.00
C THR A 107 9.95 9.38 -7.74
N ASP A 108 9.26 9.04 -8.82
CA ASP A 108 8.54 9.93 -9.74
C ASP A 108 7.03 9.93 -9.49
N GLN A 109 6.60 9.60 -8.27
CA GLN A 109 5.17 9.66 -7.91
C GLN A 109 4.61 11.06 -8.23
N PRO A 110 3.45 11.15 -8.91
CA PRO A 110 2.77 12.42 -9.12
C PRO A 110 2.43 13.11 -7.79
N GLU A 111 2.36 14.44 -7.83
CA GLU A 111 2.03 15.25 -6.66
C GLU A 111 0.61 14.94 -6.18
N GLY A 112 0.48 14.63 -4.89
CA GLY A 112 -0.79 14.24 -4.26
C GLY A 112 -1.67 15.42 -3.81
N SER A 113 -1.32 16.63 -4.25
CA SER A 113 -2.04 17.87 -3.99
C SER A 113 -2.31 18.60 -5.30
N ALA A 114 -3.17 18.02 -6.15
CA ALA A 114 -3.80 18.78 -7.22
C ALA A 114 -4.85 19.76 -6.63
N GLY A 115 -4.42 20.72 -5.80
CA GLY A 115 -5.25 21.83 -5.31
C GLY A 115 -6.48 21.46 -4.47
N GLN A 116 -6.59 20.23 -3.97
CA GLN A 116 -7.72 19.81 -3.13
C GLN A 116 -7.38 19.98 -1.64
N PRO A 117 -8.29 20.57 -0.84
CA PRO A 117 -8.08 20.70 0.60
C PRO A 117 -7.90 19.34 1.26
N SER A 118 -7.11 19.29 2.34
CA SER A 118 -7.02 18.13 3.22
C SER A 118 -8.42 17.72 3.68
N THR A 119 -8.99 16.68 3.07
CA THR A 119 -10.27 16.15 3.53
C THR A 119 -10.01 15.27 4.74
N GLU A 120 -10.56 15.67 5.90
CA GLU A 120 -10.61 14.82 7.08
C GLU A 120 -11.23 13.47 6.70
N HIS A 121 -10.57 12.37 7.10
CA HIS A 121 -11.03 10.98 6.94
C HIS A 121 -10.90 10.31 5.56
N ARG A 122 -10.16 10.86 4.59
CA ARG A 122 -9.86 10.15 3.32
C ARG A 122 -8.38 9.94 3.09
N ALA A 123 -8.01 8.90 2.32
CA ALA A 123 -6.66 8.83 1.81
C ALA A 123 -6.43 10.06 0.92
N PRO A 124 -5.29 10.73 1.03
CA PRO A 124 -5.08 11.92 0.24
C PRO A 124 -4.95 11.57 -1.26
N PRO A 125 -5.32 12.48 -2.17
CA PRO A 125 -5.20 12.23 -3.61
C PRO A 125 -3.79 11.74 -3.99
N GLY A 126 -3.72 10.74 -4.86
CA GLY A 126 -2.45 10.16 -5.33
C GLY A 126 -1.69 9.31 -4.31
N ALA A 127 -2.22 9.08 -3.11
CA ALA A 127 -1.65 8.13 -2.16
C ALA A 127 -1.86 6.68 -2.64
N ILE A 128 -0.86 5.82 -2.38
CA ILE A 128 -0.92 4.39 -2.69
C ILE A 128 -0.70 3.61 -1.40
N THR A 129 -1.71 2.89 -0.95
CA THR A 129 -1.66 2.06 0.26
C THR A 129 -1.07 0.69 -0.07
N VAL A 130 -0.09 0.25 0.71
CA VAL A 130 0.41 -1.13 0.64
C VAL A 130 -0.61 -2.03 1.31
N ALA A 131 -1.20 -2.95 0.54
CA ALA A 131 -2.16 -3.91 1.05
C ALA A 131 -1.46 -5.00 1.86
N SER A 132 -1.02 -4.69 3.08
CA SER A 132 -0.46 -5.65 4.04
C SER A 132 -1.53 -6.12 5.03
N LEU A 133 -1.36 -7.33 5.56
CA LEU A 133 -2.13 -7.74 6.71
C LEU A 133 -1.69 -6.95 7.95
N PRO A 134 -2.61 -6.48 8.81
CA PRO A 134 -2.28 -5.89 10.10
C PRO A 134 -1.39 -6.80 10.95
N LEU A 135 -0.55 -6.18 11.79
CA LEU A 135 0.25 -6.91 12.77
C LEU A 135 -0.59 -7.54 13.90
N ASP A 136 -1.71 -6.89 14.24
CA ASP A 136 -2.71 -7.32 15.22
C ASP A 136 -4.04 -6.56 15.01
N GLU A 137 -5.02 -6.86 15.85
CA GLU A 137 -6.33 -6.23 15.86
C GLU A 137 -6.35 -4.87 16.58
N ASP A 138 -5.31 -4.48 17.32
CA ASP A 138 -5.27 -3.25 18.12
C ASP A 138 -5.23 -2.00 17.23
N ASP A 139 -6.24 -1.14 17.34
CA ASP A 139 -6.37 0.10 16.55
C ASP A 139 -5.23 1.09 16.82
N ASP A 140 -4.53 0.97 17.96
CA ASP A 140 -3.31 1.71 18.26
C ASP A 140 -2.06 1.14 17.59
N THR A 141 -2.09 -0.06 17.04
CA THR A 141 -1.00 -0.55 16.20
C THR A 141 -1.18 0.00 14.78
N PRO A 142 -0.16 0.68 14.20
CA PRO A 142 -0.21 1.02 12.78
C PRO A 142 -0.44 -0.21 11.91
N LYS A 143 -1.34 -0.11 10.94
CA LYS A 143 -1.84 -1.25 10.16
C LYS A 143 -1.02 -1.53 8.90
N GLY A 144 -0.23 -0.56 8.45
CA GLY A 144 0.65 -0.71 7.29
C GLY A 144 1.20 0.61 6.77
N PHE A 145 1.81 0.56 5.58
CA PHE A 145 2.41 1.71 4.93
C PHE A 145 1.57 2.25 3.78
N TYR A 146 1.70 3.54 3.49
CA TYR A 146 1.28 4.15 2.24
C TYR A 146 2.32 5.16 1.72
N LEU A 147 2.38 5.30 0.41
CA LEU A 147 3.25 6.21 -0.31
C LEU A 147 2.48 7.46 -0.69
N ARG A 148 3.09 8.63 -0.52
CA ARG A 148 2.53 9.90 -1.02
C ARG A 148 3.66 10.84 -1.42
N ARG A 149 3.36 11.77 -2.32
CA ARG A 149 4.14 12.98 -2.54
C ARG A 149 3.33 14.20 -2.13
N VAL A 150 3.91 15.08 -1.32
CA VAL A 150 3.30 16.34 -0.87
C VAL A 150 4.36 17.43 -0.89
N ASP A 151 4.04 18.54 -1.54
CA ASP A 151 4.91 19.72 -1.66
C ASP A 151 6.29 19.36 -2.21
N GLY A 152 6.34 18.49 -3.22
CA GLY A 152 7.58 18.00 -3.81
C GLY A 152 8.34 16.97 -2.97
N VAL A 153 7.87 16.66 -1.75
CA VAL A 153 8.54 15.74 -0.83
C VAL A 153 7.93 14.34 -0.93
N LEU A 154 8.79 13.33 -1.05
CA LEU A 154 8.37 11.92 -1.01
C LEU A 154 8.20 11.44 0.43
N TRP A 155 7.07 10.80 0.70
CA TRP A 155 6.73 10.25 2.00
C TRP A 155 6.51 8.74 1.91
N LEU A 156 6.94 8.06 2.98
CA LEU A 156 6.48 6.73 3.38
C LEU A 156 5.85 6.88 4.76
N ARG A 157 4.52 6.77 4.83
CA ARG A 157 3.76 6.99 6.06
C ARG A 157 3.18 5.69 6.54
N GLY A 158 3.15 5.51 7.86
CA GLY A 158 2.29 4.52 8.49
C GLY A 158 0.89 5.09 8.65
N TYR A 159 -0.12 4.23 8.60
CA TYR A 159 -1.51 4.59 8.91
C TYR A 159 -2.05 3.74 10.05
N ARG A 160 -3.06 4.27 10.74
CA ARG A 160 -3.90 3.53 11.68
C ARG A 160 -5.31 3.53 11.13
N SER A 161 -5.98 2.40 11.24
CA SER A 161 -7.38 2.25 10.83
C SER A 161 -7.99 1.13 11.65
N TRP A 162 -9.19 1.36 12.14
CA TRP A 162 -10.00 0.31 12.73
C TRP A 162 -10.61 -0.58 11.64
N SER A 163 -11.06 -1.78 12.02
CA SER A 163 -11.56 -2.80 11.08
C SER A 163 -12.78 -2.35 10.25
N GLY A 164 -13.59 -1.44 10.79
CA GLY A 164 -14.74 -0.84 10.12
C GLY A 164 -14.43 0.38 9.25
N HIS A 165 -13.16 0.79 9.13
CA HIS A 165 -12.79 1.93 8.28
C HIS A 165 -13.10 1.65 6.81
N ILE A 166 -13.89 2.54 6.20
CA ILE A 166 -14.26 2.48 4.78
C ILE A 166 -13.26 3.28 3.96
N TRP A 167 -12.54 2.60 3.07
CA TRP A 167 -11.71 3.23 2.05
C TRP A 167 -12.59 3.76 0.93
N SER A 168 -12.26 4.95 0.45
CA SER A 168 -13.00 5.60 -0.64
C SER A 168 -12.80 4.83 -1.95
N PRO A 169 -13.77 4.87 -2.87
CA PRO A 169 -13.65 4.20 -4.18
C PRO A 169 -12.40 4.57 -4.97
N ASP A 170 -11.91 5.80 -4.80
CA ASP A 170 -10.77 6.33 -5.55
C ASP A 170 -9.42 6.10 -4.82
N ASP A 171 -9.45 5.49 -3.62
CA ASP A 171 -8.24 5.11 -2.90
C ASP A 171 -7.53 3.97 -3.66
N ALA A 172 -6.21 4.10 -3.82
CA ALA A 172 -5.39 3.13 -4.53
C ALA A 172 -4.66 2.19 -3.57
N PHE A 173 -4.66 0.91 -3.90
CA PHE A 173 -3.94 -0.13 -3.18
C PHE A 173 -2.94 -0.82 -4.09
N VAL A 174 -1.79 -1.19 -3.54
CA VAL A 174 -0.81 -2.06 -4.18
C VAL A 174 -0.83 -3.46 -3.55
N PHE A 175 -1.00 -4.46 -4.40
CA PHE A 175 -0.99 -5.90 -4.09
C PHE A 175 0.17 -6.60 -4.80
N LEU A 176 0.52 -7.81 -4.35
CA LEU A 176 1.33 -8.73 -5.16
C LEU A 176 0.45 -9.38 -6.23
N GLN A 177 0.94 -9.44 -7.45
CA GLN A 177 0.36 -10.27 -8.50
C GLN A 177 0.69 -11.73 -8.17
N ARG A 178 -0.32 -12.60 -8.11
CA ARG A 178 -0.08 -14.04 -8.14
C ARG A 178 0.04 -14.46 -9.60
N ASP A 179 1.15 -15.11 -9.93
CA ASP A 179 1.22 -15.88 -11.16
C ASP A 179 0.13 -16.95 -11.14
N ALA A 180 -0.47 -17.22 -12.29
CA ALA A 180 -1.22 -18.45 -12.44
C ALA A 180 -0.22 -19.59 -12.18
N ALA A 181 -0.50 -20.44 -11.18
CA ALA A 181 0.26 -21.67 -11.01
C ALA A 181 0.29 -22.39 -12.37
N VAL A 182 1.49 -22.61 -12.88
CA VAL A 182 1.74 -23.36 -14.12
C VAL A 182 1.35 -24.81 -13.90
#